data_AF-A0AAV3A6B2-F1
#
_entry.id   AF-A0AAV3A6B2-F1
#
_cell.length_a   1.000
_cell.length_b   1.000
_cell.length_c   1.000
_cell.angle_alpha   90.00
_cell.angle_beta   90.00
_cell.angle_gamma   90.00
#
_symmetry.space_group_name_H-M   'P 1'
#
loop_
_entity.id
_entity.type
_entity.pdbx_description
1 polymer ?
#
loop_
_entity_poly.entity_id
_entity_poly.type
_entity_poly.pdbx_seq_one_letter_code
_entity_poly.pdbx_strand_id
1 'polypeptide(L)'
;MTREERIRAPAGSCPSGVARRDAQVVPPTCYASTKQQRALKLPTLEQTKLHGLRYMCSPRLAFQRRAFWFLAFFTSLGLLLSWSSNRLLYLLSFPSHTRVQLEWSKELAFPAVTLCNNNPVRFHKLSKSDLYFAGYWLGLLLANRTARPLLAELLPEDKHKWFHKLADFRLFLPPRDFDGISVGFMDRLGHQLEDMLLSCRYRGETCGPHNFSTVFTRYGKCYMFNSGHDGRPLLTTVKGGTGNGLEIMLDIQQDEYLPIWGETEETTFEAGVKVQIHSQSEPPFIQELGFGVAPGFQTFVATQEQRLTYLPSPWGTCRFSDLGSDFFPVYSISACRIDCETRYIVENCNCKMVHMPGDAPFCTPEQYKECAEPALSLLTEKDGGYCMCTMPCNLTRYNKELSMVKIPSKTSAKYLEKKFNKSEKYITENILVLDVFFEALNYETIEQKKAYEVAGLLADKGKTVRSPGQGKRGRRTYRRSEYL
;
A
#
# COMPACT_ATOMS: atom_id res chain seq x y z
N MET A 1 -65.69 -35.97 0.50
CA MET A 1 -65.34 -35.29 -0.77
C MET A 1 -63.96 -35.82 -1.17
N THR A 2 -63.73 -37.05 -1.66
CA THR A 2 -64.39 -37.82 -2.75
C THR A 2 -64.68 -36.89 -3.92
N ARG A 3 -63.91 -36.95 -5.02
CA ARG A 3 -64.02 -37.92 -6.13
C ARG A 3 -62.97 -37.52 -7.18
N GLU A 4 -62.47 -38.33 -8.11
CA GLU A 4 -62.51 -39.78 -8.40
C GLU A 4 -61.57 -39.95 -9.61
N GLU A 5 -60.65 -40.91 -9.53
CA GLU A 5 -60.09 -41.59 -10.70
C GLU A 5 -61.20 -42.28 -11.50
N ARG A 6 -60.98 -42.50 -12.80
CA ARG A 6 -61.66 -43.61 -13.47
C ARG A 6 -60.81 -44.21 -14.60
N ILE A 7 -60.12 -45.28 -14.23
CA ILE A 7 -59.72 -46.39 -15.10
C ILE A 7 -60.99 -47.16 -15.51
N ARG A 8 -61.10 -47.57 -16.78
CA ARG A 8 -61.96 -48.69 -17.22
C ARG A 8 -61.37 -49.38 -18.46
N ALA A 9 -60.77 -50.55 -18.23
CA ALA A 9 -61.11 -51.79 -18.95
C ALA A 9 -62.03 -52.59 -17.98
N PRO A 10 -62.74 -53.70 -18.32
CA PRO A 10 -62.41 -54.70 -19.36
C PRO A 10 -63.64 -55.31 -20.09
N ALA A 11 -63.39 -56.22 -21.04
CA ALA A 11 -64.11 -57.50 -21.16
C ALA A 11 -63.52 -58.33 -22.29
N GLY A 12 -63.03 -59.53 -21.96
CA GLY A 12 -62.71 -60.56 -22.95
C GLY A 12 -63.93 -61.42 -23.25
N SER A 13 -63.96 -61.99 -24.45
CA SER A 13 -64.74 -63.19 -24.79
C SER A 13 -64.18 -63.83 -26.08
N CYS A 14 -63.59 -65.01 -25.93
CA CYS A 14 -63.48 -66.07 -26.95
C CYS A 14 -64.57 -67.13 -26.64
N PRO A 15 -64.82 -68.17 -27.45
CA PRO A 15 -64.68 -68.40 -28.91
C PRO A 15 -65.94 -69.12 -29.50
N SER A 16 -65.81 -69.70 -30.72
CA SER A 16 -66.64 -70.73 -31.42
C SER A 16 -67.34 -70.23 -32.70
N GLY A 17 -67.37 -70.93 -33.85
CA GLY A 17 -66.92 -72.27 -34.27
C GLY A 17 -66.73 -72.32 -35.81
N VAL A 18 -65.93 -73.27 -36.34
CA VAL A 18 -66.37 -74.46 -37.15
C VAL A 18 -66.90 -74.09 -38.55
N ALA A 19 -66.51 -74.63 -39.71
CA ALA A 19 -65.50 -75.59 -40.17
C ALA A 19 -65.51 -75.65 -41.72
N ARG A 20 -64.39 -76.13 -42.33
CA ARG A 20 -64.26 -76.88 -43.62
C ARG A 20 -64.77 -76.19 -44.91
N ARG A 21 -64.21 -76.31 -46.12
CA ARG A 21 -63.39 -77.29 -46.88
C ARG A 21 -63.08 -76.54 -48.22
N ASP A 22 -61.91 -76.57 -48.86
CA ASP A 22 -61.40 -77.55 -49.86
C ASP A 22 -60.15 -76.87 -50.50
N ALA A 23 -58.94 -77.45 -50.48
CA ALA A 23 -58.35 -78.42 -51.42
C ALA A 23 -57.61 -77.79 -52.63
N GLN A 24 -56.32 -78.16 -52.77
CA GLN A 24 -55.48 -78.22 -54.00
C GLN A 24 -54.98 -76.87 -54.59
N VAL A 25 -53.72 -76.66 -55.03
CA VAL A 25 -52.65 -77.49 -55.62
C VAL A 25 -51.26 -76.86 -55.34
N VAL A 26 -50.23 -77.68 -55.08
CA VAL A 26 -48.78 -77.38 -55.21
C VAL A 26 -48.21 -78.37 -56.24
N PRO A 27 -47.26 -78.00 -57.13
CA PRO A 27 -45.86 -78.47 -56.99
C PRO A 27 -44.80 -77.47 -57.59
N PRO A 28 -43.50 -77.81 -57.72
CA PRO A 28 -42.47 -77.46 -56.73
C PRO A 28 -41.27 -76.70 -57.35
N THR A 29 -40.32 -76.22 -56.55
CA THR A 29 -38.86 -76.41 -56.80
C THR A 29 -37.95 -75.79 -55.71
N CYS A 30 -37.16 -76.68 -55.11
CA CYS A 30 -35.74 -76.61 -54.74
C CYS A 30 -35.19 -75.53 -53.77
N TYR A 31 -34.90 -76.01 -52.55
CA TYR A 31 -33.66 -75.89 -51.78
C TYR A 31 -32.86 -74.57 -51.81
N ALA A 32 -32.71 -73.94 -50.63
CA ALA A 32 -31.43 -73.95 -49.90
C ALA A 32 -31.59 -73.34 -48.49
N SER A 33 -31.29 -74.15 -47.48
CA SER A 33 -31.09 -73.70 -46.10
C SER A 33 -29.80 -72.89 -46.02
N THR A 34 -29.82 -71.72 -45.37
CA THR A 34 -28.61 -71.17 -44.74
C THR A 34 -28.94 -70.33 -43.51
N LYS A 35 -28.28 -70.73 -42.42
CA LYS A 35 -28.29 -70.15 -41.06
C LYS A 35 -28.19 -68.63 -41.06
N GLN A 36 -29.18 -67.96 -40.49
CA GLN A 36 -29.09 -66.54 -40.12
C GLN A 36 -28.45 -66.43 -38.73
N GLN A 37 -27.13 -66.25 -38.67
CA GLN A 37 -26.45 -65.82 -37.44
C GLN A 37 -26.82 -64.36 -37.15
N ARG A 38 -27.38 -64.12 -35.97
CA ARG A 38 -27.64 -62.79 -35.40
C ARG A 38 -26.31 -62.05 -35.25
N ALA A 39 -26.02 -61.11 -36.15
CA ALA A 39 -25.04 -60.06 -35.89
C ALA A 39 -25.73 -58.95 -35.08
N LEU A 40 -25.31 -58.79 -33.83
CA LEU A 40 -25.65 -57.68 -32.97
C LEU A 40 -25.25 -56.37 -33.69
N LYS A 41 -26.21 -55.68 -34.31
CA LYS A 41 -25.97 -54.34 -34.89
C LYS A 41 -25.68 -53.39 -33.72
N LEU A 42 -24.42 -53.04 -33.49
CA LEU A 42 -24.02 -51.88 -32.67
C LEU A 42 -24.58 -50.62 -33.34
N PRO A 43 -25.59 -49.94 -32.78
CA PRO A 43 -26.16 -48.75 -33.39
C PRO A 43 -25.69 -47.52 -32.60
N THR A 44 -24.41 -47.18 -32.55
CA THR A 44 -23.98 -46.00 -31.74
C THR A 44 -22.60 -45.40 -32.05
N LEU A 45 -22.01 -45.63 -33.23
CA LEU A 45 -20.74 -44.97 -33.62
C LEU A 45 -20.84 -44.07 -34.86
N GLU A 46 -21.86 -44.24 -35.71
CA GLU A 46 -22.05 -43.36 -36.87
C GLU A 46 -22.72 -42.02 -36.55
N GLN A 47 -23.34 -41.88 -35.37
CA GLN A 47 -24.00 -40.64 -34.91
C GLN A 47 -23.10 -39.74 -34.05
N THR A 48 -21.87 -40.14 -33.78
CA THR A 48 -20.97 -39.35 -32.94
C THR A 48 -20.46 -38.12 -33.70
N LYS A 49 -20.52 -36.94 -33.05
CA LYS A 49 -19.95 -35.70 -33.60
C LYS A 49 -18.41 -35.65 -33.54
N LEU A 50 -17.78 -36.64 -32.91
CA LEU A 50 -16.33 -36.77 -32.81
C LEU A 50 -15.74 -37.10 -34.20
N HIS A 51 -14.98 -36.16 -34.74
CA HIS A 51 -14.32 -36.33 -36.04
C HIS A 51 -13.23 -37.42 -35.95
N GLY A 52 -13.09 -38.24 -36.99
CA GLY A 52 -12.10 -39.33 -37.05
C GLY A 52 -12.60 -40.69 -36.55
N LEU A 53 -13.48 -40.72 -35.54
CA LEU A 53 -13.97 -41.97 -34.91
C LEU A 53 -14.74 -42.88 -35.90
N ARG A 54 -15.51 -42.27 -36.82
CA ARG A 54 -16.22 -42.98 -37.89
C ARG A 54 -15.27 -43.71 -38.86
N TYR A 55 -14.10 -43.13 -39.14
CA TYR A 55 -13.13 -43.71 -40.08
C TYR A 55 -12.27 -44.81 -39.43
N MET A 56 -12.12 -44.77 -38.10
CA MET A 56 -11.49 -45.83 -37.32
C MET A 56 -12.35 -47.10 -37.28
N CYS A 57 -13.67 -46.95 -37.11
CA CYS A 57 -14.60 -48.07 -36.95
C CYS A 57 -15.30 -48.54 -38.23
N SER A 58 -14.94 -47.98 -39.40
CA SER A 58 -15.61 -48.34 -40.67
C SER A 58 -15.11 -49.68 -41.21
N PRO A 59 -15.96 -50.72 -41.36
CA PRO A 59 -15.57 -52.03 -41.86
C PRO A 59 -15.21 -52.04 -43.36
N ARG A 60 -15.44 -50.93 -44.09
CA ARG A 60 -15.23 -50.82 -45.55
C ARG A 60 -13.86 -50.28 -45.95
N LEU A 61 -13.07 -49.73 -45.02
CA LEU A 61 -11.75 -49.17 -45.32
C LEU A 61 -10.64 -50.22 -45.16
N ALA A 62 -9.62 -50.16 -46.01
CA ALA A 62 -8.41 -50.99 -45.90
C ALA A 62 -7.66 -50.73 -44.58
N PHE A 63 -6.99 -51.76 -44.05
CA PHE A 63 -6.30 -51.72 -42.74
C PHE A 63 -5.34 -50.52 -42.60
N GLN A 64 -4.54 -50.24 -43.64
CA GLN A 64 -3.59 -49.12 -43.66
C GLN A 64 -4.26 -47.76 -43.44
N ARG A 65 -5.45 -47.56 -44.04
CA ARG A 65 -6.21 -46.32 -43.88
C ARG A 65 -6.80 -46.20 -42.48
N ARG A 66 -7.20 -47.31 -41.85
CA ARG A 66 -7.68 -47.32 -40.46
C ARG A 66 -6.54 -47.03 -39.48
N ALA A 67 -5.35 -47.62 -39.70
CA ALA A 67 -4.16 -47.36 -38.90
C ALA A 67 -3.75 -45.88 -38.96
N PHE A 68 -3.80 -45.25 -40.13
CA PHE A 68 -3.58 -43.82 -40.29
C PHE A 68 -4.58 -42.96 -39.50
N TRP A 69 -5.88 -43.23 -39.61
CA TRP A 69 -6.91 -42.48 -38.87
C TRP A 69 -6.84 -42.70 -37.36
N PHE A 70 -6.47 -43.90 -36.94
CA PHE A 70 -6.20 -44.21 -35.53
C PHE A 70 -5.02 -43.37 -35.02
N LEU A 71 -3.88 -43.38 -35.71
CA LEU A 71 -2.71 -42.59 -35.32
C LEU A 71 -3.03 -41.08 -35.31
N ALA A 72 -3.71 -40.55 -36.33
CA ALA A 72 -4.11 -39.16 -36.41
C ALA A 72 -5.09 -38.75 -35.29
N PHE A 73 -6.01 -39.64 -34.90
CA PHE A 73 -6.93 -39.39 -33.79
C PHE A 73 -6.20 -39.34 -32.44
N PHE A 74 -5.30 -40.29 -32.16
CA PHE A 74 -4.56 -40.30 -30.89
C PHE A 74 -3.52 -39.18 -30.81
N THR A 75 -2.89 -38.79 -31.92
CA THR A 75 -1.97 -37.63 -31.93
C THR A 75 -2.73 -36.33 -31.71
N SER A 76 -3.89 -36.13 -32.37
CA SER A 76 -4.72 -34.93 -32.14
C SER A 76 -5.32 -34.89 -30.74
N LEU A 77 -5.75 -36.03 -30.18
CA LEU A 77 -6.19 -36.14 -28.78
C LEU A 77 -5.05 -35.83 -27.81
N GLY A 78 -3.85 -36.36 -28.06
CA GLY A 78 -2.65 -36.10 -27.25
C GLY A 78 -2.28 -34.62 -27.25
N LEU A 79 -2.29 -33.95 -28.41
CA LEU A 79 -2.05 -32.51 -28.52
C LEU A 79 -3.12 -31.68 -27.82
N LEU A 80 -4.40 -32.06 -27.94
CA LEU A 80 -5.50 -31.38 -27.23
C LEU A 80 -5.34 -31.49 -25.71
N LEU A 81 -5.04 -32.68 -25.20
CA LEU A 81 -4.83 -32.91 -23.76
C LEU A 81 -3.60 -32.17 -23.24
N SER A 82 -2.49 -32.21 -23.97
CA SER A 82 -1.27 -31.47 -23.63
C SER A 82 -1.52 -29.95 -23.59
N TRP A 83 -2.14 -29.40 -24.64
CA TRP A 83 -2.40 -27.96 -24.73
C TRP A 83 -3.43 -27.48 -23.70
N SER A 84 -4.48 -28.26 -23.47
CA SER A 84 -5.50 -27.94 -22.46
C SER A 84 -4.96 -28.05 -21.03
N SER A 85 -4.09 -29.03 -20.76
CA SER A 85 -3.38 -29.13 -19.49
C SER A 85 -2.46 -27.94 -19.29
N ASN A 86 -1.66 -27.56 -20.30
CA ASN A 86 -0.78 -26.39 -20.24
C ASN A 86 -1.57 -25.10 -19.98
N ARG A 87 -2.72 -24.90 -20.64
CA ARG A 87 -3.58 -23.72 -20.40
C ARG A 87 -4.24 -23.74 -19.02
N LEU A 88 -4.57 -24.92 -18.51
CA LEU A 88 -5.08 -25.06 -17.15
C LEU A 88 -3.99 -24.75 -16.11
N LEU A 89 -2.78 -25.28 -16.28
CA LEU A 89 -1.63 -24.98 -15.43
C LEU A 89 -1.30 -23.48 -15.46
N TYR A 90 -1.36 -22.84 -16.63
CA TYR A 90 -1.19 -21.40 -16.76
C TYR A 90 -2.31 -20.58 -16.08
N LEU A 91 -3.54 -21.09 -16.02
CA LEU A 91 -4.59 -20.44 -15.22
C LEU A 91 -4.31 -20.60 -13.71
N LEU A 92 -3.87 -21.79 -13.29
CA LEU A 92 -3.55 -22.12 -11.90
C LEU A 92 -2.28 -21.42 -11.40
N SER A 93 -1.45 -20.87 -12.28
CA SER A 93 -0.35 -19.98 -11.91
C SER A 93 -0.79 -18.53 -11.68
N PHE A 94 -2.09 -18.24 -11.76
CA PHE A 94 -2.71 -16.93 -11.49
C PHE A 94 -1.97 -15.73 -12.13
N PRO A 95 -1.75 -15.71 -13.45
CA PRO A 95 -0.94 -14.70 -14.10
C PRO A 95 -1.63 -13.33 -14.05
N SER A 96 -0.85 -12.29 -13.77
CA SER A 96 -1.26 -10.89 -13.78
C SER A 96 -0.36 -10.06 -14.69
N HIS A 97 -0.85 -8.91 -15.16
CA HIS A 97 -0.05 -7.91 -15.86
C HIS A 97 -0.34 -6.53 -15.25
N THR A 98 0.63 -5.63 -15.35
CA THR A 98 0.49 -4.26 -14.86
C THR A 98 0.11 -3.34 -16.01
N ARG A 99 -0.90 -2.52 -15.80
CA ARG A 99 -1.32 -1.46 -16.72
C ARG A 99 -0.95 -0.12 -16.09
N VAL A 100 -0.19 0.68 -16.84
CA VAL A 100 0.19 2.05 -16.45
C VAL A 100 -0.55 3.01 -17.36
N GLN A 101 -1.20 4.01 -16.79
CA GLN A 101 -1.85 5.08 -17.55
C GLN A 101 -1.60 6.41 -16.86
N LEU A 102 -1.43 7.45 -17.68
CA LEU A 102 -1.36 8.83 -17.22
C LEU A 102 -2.72 9.48 -17.50
N GLU A 103 -3.36 9.99 -16.46
CA GLU A 103 -4.67 10.63 -16.54
C GLU A 103 -4.56 12.10 -16.16
N TRP A 104 -5.14 12.99 -16.98
CA TRP A 104 -5.16 14.42 -16.72
C TRP A 104 -6.37 14.76 -15.84
N SER A 105 -6.11 15.48 -14.74
CA SER A 105 -7.18 15.99 -13.88
C SER A 105 -7.29 17.52 -13.99
N LYS A 106 -8.49 18.04 -13.79
CA LYS A 106 -8.71 19.49 -13.66
C LYS A 106 -8.28 20.01 -12.28
N GLU A 107 -8.32 19.13 -11.28
CA GLU A 107 -8.07 19.45 -9.89
C GLU A 107 -7.51 18.21 -9.19
N LEU A 108 -6.48 18.39 -8.37
CA LEU A 108 -5.89 17.32 -7.56
C LEU A 108 -5.93 17.73 -6.08
N ALA A 109 -6.20 16.76 -5.21
CA ALA A 109 -6.06 16.97 -3.78
C ALA A 109 -4.57 17.16 -3.46
N PHE A 110 -4.24 18.22 -2.73
CA PHE A 110 -2.88 18.43 -2.27
C PHE A 110 -2.57 17.39 -1.18
N PRO A 111 -1.36 16.81 -1.12
CA PRO A 111 -1.01 15.84 -0.08
C PRO A 111 -0.96 16.49 1.31
N ALA A 112 -0.89 15.64 2.34
CA ALA A 112 -0.43 16.06 3.65
C ALA A 112 1.10 16.24 3.61
N VAL A 113 1.58 17.35 4.17
CA VAL A 113 3.02 17.62 4.31
C VAL A 113 3.35 17.69 5.79
N THR A 114 3.98 16.64 6.31
CA THR A 114 4.42 16.57 7.70
C THR A 114 5.89 16.95 7.80
N LEU A 115 6.20 17.88 8.69
CA LEU A 115 7.56 18.36 8.95
C LEU A 115 7.90 18.26 10.44
N CYS A 116 9.15 17.88 10.71
CA CYS A 116 9.71 17.78 12.05
C CYS A 116 11.08 18.46 12.07
N ASN A 117 11.38 19.22 13.12
CA ASN A 117 12.75 19.63 13.39
C ASN A 117 13.56 18.39 13.81
N ASN A 118 14.80 18.28 13.36
CA ASN A 118 15.67 17.16 13.78
C ASN A 118 15.93 17.18 15.28
N ASN A 119 15.93 18.37 15.90
CA ASN A 119 16.07 18.52 17.34
C ASN A 119 14.71 18.33 18.05
N PRO A 120 14.56 17.32 18.93
CA PRO A 120 13.27 17.01 19.55
C PRO A 120 12.89 18.00 20.66
N VAL A 121 13.87 18.60 21.33
CA VAL A 121 13.67 19.42 22.54
C VAL A 121 14.55 20.68 22.51
N ARG A 122 13.95 21.85 22.74
CA ARG A 122 14.66 23.12 22.84
C ARG A 122 15.44 23.23 24.15
N PHE A 123 16.75 23.44 24.04
CA PHE A 123 17.69 23.43 25.15
C PHE A 123 17.34 24.46 26.24
N HIS A 124 17.06 25.72 25.88
CA HIS A 124 16.83 26.78 26.88
C HIS A 124 15.43 26.72 27.52
N LYS A 125 14.53 25.86 27.00
CA LYS A 125 13.19 25.66 27.56
C LYS A 125 13.14 24.59 28.63
N LEU A 126 14.24 23.87 28.85
CA LEU A 126 14.37 22.89 29.93
C LEU A 126 14.23 23.56 31.29
N SER A 127 13.26 23.09 32.08
CA SER A 127 13.18 23.46 33.49
C SER A 127 14.10 22.59 34.34
N LYS A 128 14.30 23.00 35.59
CA LYS A 128 15.09 22.22 36.56
C LYS A 128 14.48 20.84 36.82
N SER A 129 13.15 20.76 36.82
CA SER A 129 12.43 19.49 36.96
C SER A 129 12.63 18.59 35.75
N ASP A 130 12.54 19.16 34.54
CA ASP A 130 12.76 18.41 33.29
C ASP A 130 14.17 17.82 33.26
N LEU A 131 15.18 18.64 33.58
CA LEU A 131 16.56 18.19 33.60
C LEU A 131 16.80 17.13 34.69
N TYR A 132 16.11 17.21 35.84
CA TYR A 132 16.24 16.23 36.91
C TYR A 132 15.75 14.83 36.51
N PHE A 133 14.59 14.73 35.86
CA PHE A 133 14.00 13.45 35.46
C PHE A 133 14.49 12.96 34.10
N ALA A 134 14.54 13.83 33.10
CA ALA A 134 14.82 13.47 31.71
C ALA A 134 16.30 13.71 31.33
N GLY A 135 17.10 14.35 32.18
CA GLY A 135 18.48 14.73 31.84
C GLY A 135 19.42 13.55 31.55
N TYR A 136 19.18 12.36 32.10
CA TYR A 136 19.97 11.17 31.74
C TYR A 136 19.55 10.57 30.39
N TRP A 137 18.25 10.61 30.08
CA TRP A 137 17.68 10.15 28.80
C TRP A 137 18.12 11.06 27.65
N LEU A 138 17.93 12.38 27.79
CA LEU A 138 18.41 13.41 26.86
C LEU A 138 19.93 13.42 26.67
N GLY A 139 20.64 12.63 27.48
CA GLY A 139 22.08 12.66 27.53
C GLY A 139 22.57 14.06 27.86
N LEU A 140 22.24 14.64 29.00
CA LEU A 140 22.85 15.86 29.52
C LEU A 140 23.50 15.61 30.88
N LEU A 141 22.96 14.63 31.61
CA LEU A 141 23.44 14.16 32.90
C LEU A 141 24.01 12.75 32.81
N LEU A 142 24.80 12.39 33.82
CA LEU A 142 25.17 11.01 34.13
C LEU A 142 24.05 10.33 34.94
N ALA A 143 24.11 9.01 35.11
CA ALA A 143 23.12 8.25 35.87
C ALA A 143 23.02 8.70 37.34
N ASN A 144 24.12 9.22 37.91
CA ASN A 144 24.18 9.83 39.23
C ASN A 144 23.65 11.29 39.27
N ARG A 145 23.03 11.77 38.18
CA ARG A 145 22.44 13.12 38.04
C ARG A 145 23.45 14.28 38.10
N THR A 146 24.74 14.01 37.90
CA THR A 146 25.73 15.07 37.73
C THR A 146 25.83 15.49 36.27
N ALA A 147 26.01 16.79 36.02
CA ALA A 147 26.32 17.32 34.69
C ALA A 147 27.57 16.63 34.12
N ARG A 148 27.54 16.33 32.82
CA ARG A 148 28.68 15.71 32.16
C ARG A 148 29.81 16.72 31.96
N PRO A 149 31.06 16.34 32.28
CA PRO A 149 32.19 17.27 32.19
C PRO A 149 32.48 17.72 30.76
N LEU A 150 32.27 16.86 29.74
CA LEU A 150 32.49 17.24 28.34
C LEU A 150 31.52 18.34 27.85
N LEU A 151 30.35 18.45 28.49
CA LEU A 151 29.40 19.52 28.19
C LEU A 151 29.94 20.91 28.54
N ALA A 152 30.80 20.97 29.57
CA ALA A 152 31.40 22.21 30.02
C ALA A 152 32.31 22.83 28.96
N GLU A 153 32.98 22.00 28.16
CA GLU A 153 33.94 22.41 27.13
C GLU A 153 33.26 22.80 25.81
N LEU A 154 32.11 22.19 25.50
CA LEU A 154 31.38 22.40 24.24
C LEU A 154 30.44 23.61 24.28
N LEU A 155 29.94 23.98 25.46
CA LEU A 155 29.00 25.08 25.60
C LEU A 155 29.73 26.43 25.63
N PRO A 156 29.23 27.45 24.88
CA PRO A 156 29.68 28.82 25.06
C PRO A 156 29.54 29.26 26.53
N GLU A 157 30.48 30.09 27.02
CA GLU A 157 30.58 30.56 28.41
C GLU A 157 29.24 31.00 29.05
N ASP A 158 28.42 31.73 28.29
CA ASP A 158 27.13 32.24 28.77
C ASP A 158 26.13 31.09 29.01
N LYS A 159 26.07 30.13 28.09
CA LYS A 159 25.21 28.94 28.20
C LYS A 159 25.72 27.99 29.27
N HIS A 160 27.04 27.87 29.40
CA HIS A 160 27.70 27.08 30.42
C HIS A 160 27.25 27.50 31.83
N LYS A 161 27.34 28.80 32.16
CA LYS A 161 26.93 29.33 33.47
C LYS A 161 25.45 29.07 33.78
N TRP A 162 24.59 29.29 32.80
CA TRP A 162 23.15 29.02 32.93
C TRP A 162 22.88 27.53 33.18
N PHE A 163 23.49 26.65 32.38
CA PHE A 163 23.30 25.20 32.49
C PHE A 163 23.84 24.66 33.83
N HIS A 164 25.01 25.11 34.27
CA HIS A 164 25.55 24.71 35.57
C HIS A 164 24.62 25.08 36.73
N LYS A 165 24.00 26.26 36.68
CA LYS A 165 22.99 26.67 37.67
C LYS A 165 21.73 25.81 37.59
N LEU A 166 21.31 25.44 36.38
CA LEU A 166 20.16 24.56 36.16
C LEU A 166 20.41 23.14 36.71
N ALA A 167 21.62 22.61 36.50
CA ALA A 167 22.03 21.27 36.90
C ALA A 167 22.45 21.14 38.39
N ASP A 168 22.41 22.21 39.18
CA ASP A 168 22.71 22.14 40.61
C ASP A 168 21.49 21.67 41.42
N PHE A 169 21.44 20.38 41.76
CA PHE A 169 20.31 19.79 42.48
C PHE A 169 20.44 19.76 44.00
N ARG A 170 21.47 20.35 44.61
CA ARG A 170 21.75 20.24 46.07
C ARG A 170 20.58 20.66 46.97
N LEU A 171 19.81 21.66 46.56
CA LEU A 171 18.65 22.20 47.28
C LEU A 171 17.34 22.00 46.50
N PHE A 172 17.33 21.13 45.49
CA PHE A 172 16.16 20.92 44.66
C PHE A 172 15.28 19.81 45.23
N LEU A 173 14.01 20.14 45.47
CA LEU A 173 12.97 19.19 45.86
C LEU A 173 12.18 18.81 44.59
N PRO A 174 12.32 17.59 44.07
CA PRO A 174 11.60 17.18 42.87
C PRO A 174 10.09 17.08 43.16
N PRO A 175 9.23 17.44 42.18
CA PRO A 175 7.80 17.14 42.24
C PRO A 175 7.55 15.65 42.51
N ARG A 176 6.47 15.35 43.25
CA ARG A 176 6.08 13.96 43.54
C ARG A 176 5.51 13.24 42.32
N ASP A 177 4.79 13.98 41.49
CA ASP A 177 4.12 13.45 40.31
C ASP A 177 4.87 13.94 39.07
N PHE A 178 5.46 13.00 38.33
CA PHE A 178 6.07 13.22 37.03
C PHE A 178 5.45 12.24 36.04
N ASP A 179 4.62 12.75 35.13
CA ASP A 179 3.81 11.96 34.18
C ASP A 179 4.64 11.34 33.02
N GLY A 180 5.92 11.10 33.26
CA GLY A 180 6.85 10.59 32.26
C GLY A 180 7.11 11.55 31.11
N ILE A 181 7.57 11.00 29.99
CA ILE A 181 7.69 11.74 28.74
C ILE A 181 6.29 11.77 28.12
N SER A 182 5.47 12.71 28.57
CA SER A 182 4.08 12.87 28.12
C SER A 182 3.95 13.76 26.89
N VAL A 183 2.74 13.79 26.31
CA VAL A 183 2.38 14.76 25.27
C VAL A 183 2.63 16.20 25.75
N GLY A 184 2.25 16.54 26.99
CA GLY A 184 2.47 17.89 27.54
C GLY A 184 3.95 18.25 27.70
N PHE A 185 4.80 17.27 28.01
CA PHE A 185 6.25 17.46 28.06
C PHE A 185 6.80 17.80 26.67
N MET A 186 6.50 16.98 25.65
CA MET A 186 6.97 17.21 24.28
C MET A 186 6.33 18.45 23.63
N ASP A 187 5.08 18.76 23.96
CA ASP A 187 4.37 19.92 23.42
C ASP A 187 5.01 21.25 23.85
N ARG A 188 5.44 21.34 25.12
CA ARG A 188 6.09 22.52 25.69
C ARG A 188 7.54 22.66 25.23
N LEU A 189 8.29 21.55 25.28
CA LEU A 189 9.73 21.54 25.03
C LEU A 189 10.08 21.49 23.55
N GLY A 190 9.21 20.93 22.71
CA GLY A 190 9.39 20.92 21.27
C GLY A 190 9.46 22.32 20.66
N HIS A 191 9.99 22.41 19.45
CA HIS A 191 10.00 23.65 18.69
C HIS A 191 8.56 24.09 18.35
N GLN A 192 8.26 25.37 18.57
CA GLN A 192 6.94 25.94 18.27
C GLN A 192 6.91 26.41 16.82
N LEU A 193 5.83 26.09 16.10
CA LEU A 193 5.71 26.47 14.71
C LEU A 193 5.64 27.99 14.54
N GLU A 194 5.06 28.70 15.51
CA GLU A 194 5.00 30.16 15.55
C GLU A 194 6.38 30.80 15.54
N ASP A 195 7.37 30.15 16.18
CA ASP A 195 8.74 30.65 16.25
C ASP A 195 9.55 30.21 15.00
N MET A 196 9.24 29.04 14.43
CA MET A 196 9.96 28.50 13.26
C MET A 196 9.45 29.08 11.94
N LEU A 197 8.14 29.33 11.79
CA LEU A 197 7.51 29.67 10.52
C LEU A 197 7.62 31.17 10.23
N LEU A 198 8.63 31.54 9.43
CA LEU A 198 8.89 32.92 9.04
C LEU A 198 7.93 33.42 7.95
N SER A 199 7.59 32.56 6.99
CA SER A 199 6.56 32.83 5.99
C SER A 199 5.93 31.55 5.46
N CYS A 200 4.65 31.61 5.11
CA CYS A 200 3.91 30.49 4.54
C CYS A 200 3.00 31.01 3.43
N ARG A 201 3.03 30.36 2.27
CA ARG A 201 2.12 30.63 1.15
C ARG A 201 1.60 29.32 0.57
N TYR A 202 0.31 29.28 0.29
CA TYR A 202 -0.31 28.18 -0.44
C TYR A 202 -1.09 28.74 -1.63
N ARG A 203 -0.73 28.34 -2.85
CA ARG A 203 -1.31 28.90 -4.10
C ARG A 203 -1.24 30.44 -4.16
N GLY A 204 -0.17 31.01 -3.60
CA GLY A 204 0.06 32.46 -3.54
C GLY A 204 -0.60 33.17 -2.35
N GLU A 205 -1.61 32.55 -1.70
CA GLU A 205 -2.31 33.07 -0.53
C GLU A 205 -1.48 32.84 0.74
N THR A 206 -1.52 33.79 1.68
CA THR A 206 -0.78 33.68 2.94
C THR A 206 -1.41 32.63 3.86
N CYS A 207 -0.59 31.70 4.37
CA CYS A 207 -0.97 30.77 5.43
C CYS A 207 -0.22 31.08 6.73
N GLY A 208 -0.62 30.43 7.83
CA GLY A 208 0.03 30.59 9.12
C GLY A 208 0.03 29.29 9.94
N PRO A 209 0.54 29.34 11.19
CA PRO A 209 0.66 28.17 12.05
C PRO A 209 -0.68 27.44 12.29
N HIS A 210 -1.78 28.20 12.36
CA HIS A 210 -3.13 27.66 12.51
C HIS A 210 -3.57 26.71 11.40
N ASN A 211 -2.95 26.72 10.21
CA ASN A 211 -3.23 25.80 9.12
C ASN A 211 -2.57 24.42 9.28
N PHE A 212 -1.69 24.27 10.28
CA PHE A 212 -0.98 23.04 10.57
C PHE A 212 -1.59 22.38 11.81
N SER A 213 -1.77 21.06 11.75
CA SER A 213 -2.13 20.26 12.92
C SER A 213 -0.87 19.69 13.56
N THR A 214 -0.81 19.68 14.89
CA THR A 214 0.30 19.08 15.63
C THR A 214 0.17 17.56 15.63
N VAL A 215 1.28 16.88 15.38
CA VAL A 215 1.40 15.41 15.43
C VAL A 215 2.69 15.04 16.14
N PHE A 216 2.67 13.99 16.94
CA PHE A 216 3.86 13.51 17.64
C PHE A 216 4.44 12.31 16.90
N THR A 217 5.73 12.37 16.60
CA THR A 217 6.47 11.27 15.95
C THR A 217 7.67 10.89 16.83
N ARG A 218 8.53 9.98 16.35
CA ARG A 218 9.79 9.66 17.04
C ARG A 218 10.73 10.87 17.18
N TYR A 219 10.62 11.89 16.31
CA TYR A 219 11.34 13.16 16.45
C TYR A 219 10.70 14.13 17.44
N GLY A 220 9.61 13.74 18.12
CA GLY A 220 8.90 14.61 19.03
C GLY A 220 7.79 15.42 18.36
N LYS A 221 7.72 16.73 18.66
CA LYS A 221 6.65 17.62 18.19
C LYS A 221 6.83 17.97 16.72
N CYS A 222 5.88 17.58 15.89
CA CYS A 222 5.86 17.82 14.45
C CYS A 222 4.57 18.51 14.01
N TYR A 223 4.58 19.01 12.76
CA TYR A 223 3.47 19.78 12.21
C TYR A 223 3.07 19.23 10.85
N MET A 224 1.77 19.04 10.64
CA MET A 224 1.20 18.49 9.42
C MET A 224 0.32 19.54 8.74
N PHE A 225 0.73 19.97 7.54
CA PHE A 225 -0.07 20.80 6.66
C PHE A 225 -1.11 19.96 5.93
N ASN A 226 -2.32 20.51 5.76
CA ASN A 226 -3.41 19.87 4.99
C ASN A 226 -3.74 18.44 5.47
N SER A 227 -3.86 18.29 6.78
CA SER A 227 -4.14 17.02 7.45
C SER A 227 -5.50 16.40 7.13
N GLY A 228 -6.48 17.21 6.74
CA GLY A 228 -7.87 16.75 6.54
C GLY A 228 -8.59 16.36 7.84
N HIS A 229 -7.97 16.60 8.99
CA HIS A 229 -8.57 16.42 10.31
C HIS A 229 -9.29 17.71 10.78
N ASP A 230 -10.04 17.61 11.89
CA ASP A 230 -10.76 18.72 12.52
C ASP A 230 -11.85 19.40 11.67
N GLY A 231 -12.45 18.64 10.75
CA GLY A 231 -13.56 19.12 9.90
C GLY A 231 -13.14 20.13 8.84
N ARG A 232 -11.83 20.32 8.60
CA ARG A 232 -11.30 21.22 7.59
C ARG A 232 -11.36 20.57 6.20
N PRO A 233 -11.81 21.29 5.15
CA PRO A 233 -11.81 20.75 3.80
C PRO A 233 -10.38 20.54 3.32
N LEU A 234 -10.19 19.48 2.52
CA LEU A 234 -8.92 19.20 1.88
C LEU A 234 -8.58 20.30 0.87
N LEU A 235 -7.36 20.81 0.96
CA LEU A 235 -6.85 21.77 0.00
C LEU A 235 -6.56 21.08 -1.33
N THR A 236 -6.87 21.76 -2.42
CA THR A 236 -6.71 21.27 -3.79
C THR A 236 -5.89 22.22 -4.64
N THR A 237 -5.21 21.68 -5.65
CA THR A 237 -4.52 22.48 -6.67
C THR A 237 -5.18 22.33 -8.03
N VAL A 238 -5.11 23.41 -8.80
CA VAL A 238 -5.72 23.53 -10.15
C VAL A 238 -4.69 23.85 -11.23
N LYS A 239 -3.41 23.97 -10.87
CA LYS A 239 -2.28 24.23 -11.78
C LYS A 239 -1.00 23.62 -11.20
N GLY A 240 -0.13 23.12 -12.07
CA GLY A 240 1.22 22.71 -11.68
C GLY A 240 2.17 23.90 -11.48
N GLY A 241 3.37 23.62 -10.97
CA GLY A 241 4.45 24.59 -10.77
C GLY A 241 4.51 25.22 -9.38
N THR A 242 5.67 25.80 -9.07
CA THR A 242 6.06 26.29 -7.73
C THR A 242 5.06 27.27 -7.12
N GLY A 243 4.52 28.21 -7.90
CA GLY A 243 3.55 29.20 -7.40
C GLY A 243 2.16 28.66 -7.03
N ASN A 244 1.86 27.40 -7.37
CA ASN A 244 0.57 26.75 -7.11
C ASN A 244 0.65 25.66 -6.03
N GLY A 245 1.78 25.58 -5.32
CA GLY A 245 2.04 24.66 -4.22
C GLY A 245 2.07 25.34 -2.86
N LEU A 246 2.72 24.65 -1.92
CA LEU A 246 3.08 25.13 -0.59
C LEU A 246 4.52 25.67 -0.64
N GLU A 247 4.71 26.93 -0.26
CA GLU A 247 5.99 27.61 -0.09
C GLU A 247 6.12 28.00 1.39
N ILE A 248 7.09 27.44 2.11
CA ILE A 248 7.36 27.79 3.50
C ILE A 248 8.82 28.19 3.71
N MET A 249 9.03 29.23 4.53
CA MET A 249 10.34 29.64 5.02
C MET A 249 10.40 29.34 6.51
N LEU A 250 11.37 28.51 6.90
CA LEU A 250 11.53 28.03 8.27
C LEU A 250 12.87 28.48 8.87
N ASP A 251 12.86 28.81 10.14
CA ASP A 251 14.03 28.93 11.01
C ASP A 251 14.14 27.66 11.87
N ILE A 252 15.22 26.90 11.70
CA ILE A 252 15.42 25.65 12.47
C ILE A 252 15.93 25.88 13.89
N GLN A 253 16.40 27.09 14.23
CA GLN A 253 16.85 27.45 15.58
C GLN A 253 17.95 26.53 16.13
N GLN A 254 19.08 26.40 15.42
CA GLN A 254 20.23 25.61 15.89
C GLN A 254 20.77 26.08 17.24
N ASP A 255 20.53 27.33 17.63
CA ASP A 255 20.88 27.85 18.95
C ASP A 255 20.12 27.17 20.10
N GLU A 256 18.97 26.56 19.82
CA GLU A 256 18.16 25.77 20.76
C GLU A 256 18.44 24.27 20.71
N TYR A 257 19.38 23.81 19.88
CA TYR A 257 19.69 22.39 19.76
C TYR A 257 20.36 21.86 21.03
N LEU A 258 20.07 20.59 21.35
CA LEU A 258 20.74 19.91 22.44
C LEU A 258 22.24 19.72 22.12
N PRO A 259 23.15 20.05 23.04
CA PRO A 259 24.57 19.79 22.86
C PRO A 259 24.86 18.28 22.81
N ILE A 260 25.54 17.83 21.76
CA ILE A 260 25.92 16.42 21.55
C ILE A 260 27.35 16.20 22.06
N TRP A 261 27.54 15.22 22.95
CA TRP A 261 28.85 14.92 23.56
C TRP A 261 29.17 13.41 23.59
N GLY A 262 28.31 12.58 23.00
CA GLY A 262 28.51 11.15 22.85
C GLY A 262 27.49 10.54 21.89
N GLU A 263 27.80 9.37 21.35
CA GLU A 263 26.86 8.60 20.54
C GLU A 263 25.77 8.02 21.45
N THR A 264 24.54 8.52 21.29
CA THR A 264 23.33 7.84 21.76
C THR A 264 22.43 7.59 20.55
N GLU A 265 21.53 6.62 20.61
CA GLU A 265 20.63 6.32 19.49
C GLU A 265 19.72 7.53 19.12
N GLU A 266 19.54 8.48 20.04
CA GLU A 266 18.71 9.66 19.84
C GLU A 266 19.48 10.94 19.46
N THR A 267 20.82 10.94 19.51
CA THR A 267 21.61 12.13 19.11
C THR A 267 21.71 12.22 17.60
N THR A 268 20.93 13.12 17.00
CA THR A 268 21.04 13.45 15.57
C THR A 268 22.16 14.44 15.33
N PHE A 269 23.24 14.03 14.66
CA PHE A 269 24.29 14.94 14.19
C PHE A 269 23.83 15.88 13.06
N GLU A 270 22.63 15.66 12.53
CA GLU A 270 22.06 16.39 11.40
C GLU A 270 21.33 17.65 11.85
N ALA A 271 21.62 18.79 11.24
CA ALA A 271 20.83 20.02 11.37
C ALA A 271 19.91 20.21 10.15
N GLY A 272 18.64 20.50 10.42
CA GLY A 272 17.63 20.67 9.38
C GLY A 272 16.25 20.19 9.83
N VAL A 273 15.41 19.90 8.85
CA VAL A 273 14.08 19.34 9.08
C VAL A 273 13.91 18.05 8.27
N LYS A 274 13.20 17.07 8.84
CA LYS A 274 12.69 15.92 8.09
C LYS A 274 11.28 16.24 7.61
N VAL A 275 10.98 15.83 6.38
CA VAL A 275 9.69 16.07 5.73
C VAL A 275 9.17 14.78 5.14
N GLN A 276 7.88 14.49 5.33
CA GLN A 276 7.18 13.40 4.68
C GLN A 276 5.96 13.96 3.93
N ILE A 277 5.80 13.52 2.69
CA ILE A 277 4.63 13.81 1.85
C ILE A 277 3.83 12.51 1.76
N HIS A 278 2.57 12.54 2.20
CA HIS A 278 1.73 11.34 2.30
C HIS A 278 0.25 11.65 2.08
N SER A 279 -0.55 10.60 1.94
CA SER A 279 -2.01 10.70 1.93
C SER A 279 -2.52 11.12 3.30
N GLN A 280 -3.62 11.88 3.37
CA GLN A 280 -4.27 12.24 4.63
C GLN A 280 -4.79 11.03 5.41
N SER A 281 -5.08 9.93 4.72
CA SER A 281 -5.51 8.67 5.33
C SER A 281 -4.38 7.88 5.98
N GLU A 282 -3.12 8.26 5.76
CA GLU A 282 -1.94 7.56 6.25
C GLU A 282 -1.27 8.38 7.37
N PRO A 283 -1.02 7.80 8.56
CA PRO A 283 -0.29 8.50 9.61
C PRO A 283 1.18 8.70 9.22
N PRO A 284 1.83 9.79 9.68
CA PRO A 284 3.23 10.03 9.37
C PRO A 284 4.14 9.01 10.05
N PHE A 285 5.08 8.48 9.28
CA PHE A 285 6.13 7.56 9.71
C PHE A 285 7.50 8.08 9.24
N ILE A 286 7.78 9.30 9.69
CA ILE A 286 8.81 10.18 9.14
C ILE A 286 10.24 9.68 9.40
N GLN A 287 10.45 8.88 10.45
CA GLN A 287 11.75 8.31 10.80
C GLN A 287 12.33 7.41 9.70
N GLU A 288 11.47 6.76 8.91
CA GLU A 288 11.90 5.89 7.81
C GLU A 288 11.53 6.42 6.43
N LEU A 289 10.37 7.07 6.31
CA LEU A 289 9.83 7.51 5.01
C LEU A 289 10.10 8.99 4.71
N GLY A 290 10.61 9.75 5.69
CA GLY A 290 10.92 11.17 5.56
C GLY A 290 12.22 11.43 4.77
N PHE A 291 12.24 12.53 4.03
CA PHE A 291 13.46 13.08 3.41
C PHE A 291 13.97 14.29 4.20
N GLY A 292 15.28 14.53 4.18
CA GLY A 292 15.89 15.68 4.85
C GLY A 292 15.87 16.93 3.98
N VAL A 293 15.68 18.09 4.62
CA VAL A 293 15.80 19.42 4.00
C VAL A 293 16.81 20.23 4.82
N ALA A 294 17.85 20.71 4.13
CA ALA A 294 18.98 21.37 4.76
C ALA A 294 18.76 22.89 4.89
N PRO A 295 19.29 23.53 5.96
CA PRO A 295 19.40 24.98 6.06
C PRO A 295 20.34 25.57 5.01
N GLY A 296 20.14 26.83 4.66
CA GLY A 296 20.92 27.55 3.64
C GLY A 296 20.51 27.24 2.20
N PHE A 297 19.44 26.46 2.01
CA PHE A 297 18.91 26.11 0.69
C PHE A 297 17.40 26.34 0.59
N GLN A 298 16.98 26.70 -0.61
CA GLN A 298 15.60 26.58 -1.06
C GLN A 298 15.48 25.26 -1.82
N THR A 299 14.68 24.35 -1.27
CA THR A 299 14.48 23.01 -1.81
C THR A 299 13.13 22.93 -2.50
N PHE A 300 13.17 22.64 -3.80
CA PHE A 300 12.01 22.39 -4.63
C PHE A 300 11.71 20.89 -4.66
N VAL A 301 10.49 20.54 -4.29
CA VAL A 301 9.98 19.18 -4.29
C VAL A 301 8.83 19.11 -5.30
N ALA A 302 9.18 18.72 -6.52
CA ALA A 302 8.20 18.46 -7.56
C ALA A 302 7.56 17.09 -7.27
N THR A 303 6.23 17.07 -7.15
CA THR A 303 5.47 15.87 -6.78
C THR A 303 4.57 15.41 -7.91
N GLN A 304 4.35 14.10 -7.95
CA GLN A 304 3.39 13.45 -8.86
C GLN A 304 2.56 12.43 -8.07
N GLU A 305 1.23 12.53 -8.17
CA GLU A 305 0.30 11.58 -7.55
C GLU A 305 0.30 10.26 -8.34
N GLN A 306 0.49 9.15 -7.64
CA GLN A 306 0.37 7.80 -8.18
C GLN A 306 -0.71 7.03 -7.43
N ARG A 307 -1.66 6.45 -8.15
CA ARG A 307 -2.71 5.58 -7.61
C ARG A 307 -2.39 4.15 -7.97
N LEU A 308 -2.10 3.34 -6.97
CA LEU A 308 -1.71 1.95 -7.13
C LEU A 308 -2.86 1.04 -6.73
N THR A 309 -3.21 0.12 -7.63
CA THR A 309 -4.20 -0.94 -7.37
C THR A 309 -3.55 -2.31 -7.54
N TYR A 310 -3.48 -3.08 -6.45
CA TYR A 310 -2.94 -4.44 -6.42
C TYR A 310 -4.05 -5.48 -6.42
N LEU A 311 -3.70 -6.72 -6.81
CA LEU A 311 -4.61 -7.85 -6.75
C LEU A 311 -4.47 -8.64 -5.44
N PRO A 312 -5.58 -9.07 -4.84
CA PRO A 312 -5.54 -9.93 -3.66
C PRO A 312 -5.12 -11.35 -4.02
N SER A 313 -4.84 -12.15 -2.98
CA SER A 313 -4.62 -13.58 -3.13
C SER A 313 -5.81 -14.25 -3.85
N PRO A 314 -5.59 -15.17 -4.80
CA PRO A 314 -4.31 -15.84 -5.16
C PRO A 314 -3.45 -15.15 -6.25
N TRP A 315 -3.88 -14.01 -6.81
CA TRP A 315 -3.11 -13.31 -7.86
C TRP A 315 -1.99 -12.43 -7.30
N GLY A 316 -2.13 -11.98 -6.06
CA GLY A 316 -1.12 -11.19 -5.35
C GLY A 316 -1.25 -11.39 -3.84
N THR A 317 -0.68 -10.48 -3.06
CA THR A 317 -0.59 -10.59 -1.59
C THR A 317 -1.23 -9.42 -0.86
N CYS A 318 -2.01 -8.57 -1.55
CA CYS A 318 -2.60 -7.39 -0.93
C CYS A 318 -3.79 -7.72 -0.02
N ARG A 319 -3.96 -6.89 1.01
CA ARG A 319 -5.11 -6.91 1.92
C ARG A 319 -6.23 -6.05 1.34
N PHE A 320 -7.41 -6.66 1.17
CA PHE A 320 -8.58 -6.01 0.59
C PHE A 320 -9.40 -5.19 1.60
N SER A 321 -9.26 -5.45 2.91
CA SER A 321 -10.03 -4.71 3.92
C SER A 321 -9.43 -3.34 4.17
N ASP A 322 -10.20 -2.30 3.86
CA ASP A 322 -9.89 -0.90 4.18
C ASP A 322 -10.09 -0.57 5.67
N LEU A 323 -10.78 -1.45 6.42
CA LEU A 323 -10.99 -1.28 7.85
C LEU A 323 -9.65 -1.37 8.58
N GLY A 324 -9.28 -0.27 9.24
CA GLY A 324 -8.05 -0.15 10.01
C GLY A 324 -8.09 -0.90 11.35
N SER A 325 -7.18 -0.54 12.25
CA SER A 325 -7.10 -1.09 13.61
C SER A 325 -7.96 -0.27 14.59
N ASP A 326 -8.02 -0.67 15.85
CA ASP A 326 -8.71 0.08 16.90
C ASP A 326 -8.20 1.53 17.03
N PHE A 327 -6.96 1.80 16.60
CA PHE A 327 -6.33 3.12 16.67
C PHE A 327 -6.48 3.97 15.40
N PHE A 328 -6.64 3.34 14.23
CA PHE A 328 -6.65 4.04 12.94
C PHE A 328 -7.85 3.61 12.10
N PRO A 329 -8.65 4.56 11.56
CA PRO A 329 -9.87 4.21 10.83
C PRO A 329 -9.59 3.52 9.49
N VAL A 330 -8.48 3.88 8.83
CA VAL A 330 -8.09 3.37 7.51
C VAL A 330 -6.81 2.56 7.65
N TYR A 331 -6.79 1.37 7.04
CA TYR A 331 -5.59 0.55 7.00
C TYR A 331 -4.54 1.16 6.06
N SER A 332 -3.33 1.37 6.58
CA SER A 332 -2.13 1.65 5.81
C SER A 332 -0.95 0.86 6.37
N ILE A 333 0.16 0.80 5.64
CA ILE A 333 1.37 0.10 6.10
C ILE A 333 1.92 0.81 7.34
N SER A 334 2.01 2.13 7.31
CA SER A 334 2.44 2.93 8.45
C SER A 334 1.52 2.75 9.66
N ALA A 335 0.20 2.75 9.48
CA ALA A 335 -0.75 2.50 10.57
C ALA A 335 -0.56 1.10 11.18
N CYS A 336 -0.40 0.07 10.34
CA CYS A 336 -0.15 -1.31 10.78
C CYS A 336 1.14 -1.43 11.59
N ARG A 337 2.22 -0.77 11.15
CA ARG A 337 3.50 -0.80 11.84
C ARG A 337 3.45 -0.09 13.18
N ILE A 338 2.87 1.12 13.23
CA ILE A 338 2.70 1.87 14.48
C ILE A 338 1.86 1.05 15.47
N ASP A 339 0.76 0.44 15.01
CA ASP A 339 -0.08 -0.43 15.83
C ASP A 339 0.69 -1.66 16.36
N CYS A 340 1.51 -2.30 15.52
CA CYS A 340 2.34 -3.42 15.92
C CYS A 340 3.41 -3.03 16.95
N GLU A 341 4.16 -1.95 16.70
CA GLU A 341 5.18 -1.40 17.59
C GLU A 341 4.56 -0.99 18.93
N THR A 342 3.38 -0.36 18.91
CA THR A 342 2.65 0.04 20.11
C THR A 342 2.26 -1.17 20.95
N ARG A 343 1.67 -2.20 20.34
CA ARG A 343 1.27 -3.42 21.05
C ARG A 343 2.46 -4.12 21.68
N TYR A 344 3.56 -4.26 20.93
CA TYR A 344 4.77 -4.91 21.41
C TYR A 344 5.37 -4.19 22.63
N ILE A 345 5.38 -2.85 22.60
CA ILE A 345 5.93 -2.05 23.70
C ILE A 345 5.00 -2.04 24.92
N VAL A 346 3.69 -1.99 24.71
CA VAL A 346 2.73 -2.10 25.81
C VAL A 346 2.80 -3.49 26.47
N GLU A 347 2.92 -4.57 25.69
CA GLU A 347 3.05 -5.94 26.20
C GLU A 347 4.35 -6.17 26.98
N ASN A 348 5.48 -5.63 26.50
CA ASN A 348 6.79 -5.88 27.10
C ASN A 348 7.20 -4.87 28.19
N CYS A 349 6.80 -3.60 28.05
CA CYS A 349 7.22 -2.51 28.93
C CYS A 349 6.08 -1.90 29.75
N ASN A 350 4.82 -2.31 29.55
CA ASN A 350 3.63 -1.77 30.23
C ASN A 350 3.45 -0.25 30.14
N CYS A 351 4.03 0.37 29.12
CA CYS A 351 3.97 1.80 28.86
C CYS A 351 3.92 2.04 27.35
N LYS A 352 3.68 3.28 26.94
CA LYS A 352 3.76 3.70 25.54
C LYS A 352 4.64 4.93 25.35
N MET A 353 5.22 5.05 24.17
CA MET A 353 5.94 6.27 23.75
C MET A 353 4.95 7.38 23.34
N VAL A 354 5.43 8.62 23.24
CA VAL A 354 4.56 9.79 22.96
C VAL A 354 3.83 9.71 21.62
N HIS A 355 4.48 9.14 20.61
CA HIS A 355 3.93 9.00 19.26
C HIS A 355 2.99 7.78 19.11
N MET A 356 2.91 6.93 20.12
CA MET A 356 2.11 5.71 20.08
C MET A 356 0.65 6.00 20.49
N PRO A 357 -0.34 5.52 19.73
CA PRO A 357 -1.76 5.64 20.08
C PRO A 357 -2.14 4.79 21.30
N GLY A 358 -3.39 4.92 21.75
CA GLY A 358 -3.99 4.13 22.84
C GLY A 358 -3.93 4.77 24.22
N ASP A 359 -4.45 4.07 25.24
CA ASP A 359 -4.69 4.62 26.58
C ASP A 359 -3.65 4.18 27.63
N ALA A 360 -2.63 3.41 27.22
CA ALA A 360 -1.54 3.01 28.10
C ALA A 360 -0.79 4.23 28.68
N PRO A 361 -0.21 4.14 29.89
CA PRO A 361 0.53 5.24 30.48
C PRO A 361 1.81 5.54 29.68
N PHE A 362 2.23 6.81 29.67
CA PHE A 362 3.49 7.19 29.02
C PHE A 362 4.69 6.60 29.75
N CYS A 363 5.70 6.18 28.99
CA CYS A 363 6.95 5.66 29.56
C CYS A 363 7.71 6.76 30.33
N THR A 364 8.28 6.39 31.47
CA THR A 364 9.24 7.25 32.18
C THR A 364 10.57 7.30 31.41
N PRO A 365 11.42 8.33 31.62
CA PRO A 365 12.74 8.40 31.00
C PRO A 365 13.63 7.18 31.27
N GLU A 366 13.49 6.56 32.44
CA GLU A 366 14.19 5.32 32.79
C GLU A 366 13.65 4.14 31.96
N GLN A 367 12.32 3.96 31.91
CA GLN A 367 11.68 2.93 31.08
C GLN A 367 11.99 3.09 29.59
N TYR A 368 12.13 4.32 29.13
CA TYR A 368 12.45 4.64 27.74
C TYR A 368 13.80 4.01 27.35
N LYS A 369 14.82 4.26 28.16
CA LYS A 369 16.20 3.82 27.92
C LYS A 369 16.46 2.36 28.28
N GLU A 370 15.85 1.87 29.36
CA GLU A 370 16.10 0.51 29.85
C GLU A 370 15.23 -0.55 29.17
N CYS A 371 14.04 -0.18 28.68
CA CYS A 371 13.09 -1.12 28.10
C CYS A 371 12.69 -0.76 26.67
N ALA A 372 12.09 0.43 26.47
CA ALA A 372 11.36 0.72 25.24
C ALA A 372 12.28 0.84 24.01
N GLU A 373 13.41 1.53 24.13
CA GLU A 373 14.44 1.63 23.08
C GLU A 373 15.04 0.25 22.73
N PRO A 374 15.62 -0.52 23.69
CA PRO A 374 16.10 -1.87 23.40
C PRO A 374 15.05 -2.82 22.84
N ALA A 375 13.79 -2.69 23.27
CA ALA A 375 12.71 -3.51 22.77
C ALA A 375 12.43 -3.22 21.29
N LEU A 376 12.38 -1.94 20.89
CA LEU A 376 12.20 -1.55 19.49
C LEU A 376 13.39 -1.93 18.61
N SER A 377 14.63 -1.80 19.10
CA SER A 377 15.82 -2.23 18.35
C SER A 377 15.81 -3.74 18.16
N LEU A 378 15.49 -4.52 19.20
CA LEU A 378 15.31 -5.97 19.10
C LEU A 378 14.19 -6.36 18.12
N LEU A 379 13.09 -5.61 18.08
CA LEU A 379 11.99 -5.85 17.14
C LEU A 379 12.46 -5.65 15.69
N THR A 380 13.29 -4.63 15.45
CA THR A 380 13.85 -4.31 14.13
C THR A 380 14.92 -5.32 13.71
N GLU A 381 15.76 -5.79 14.63
CA GLU A 381 16.84 -6.75 14.35
C GLU A 381 16.34 -8.19 14.20
N LYS A 382 15.35 -8.61 14.99
CA LYS A 382 14.79 -9.97 14.96
C LYS A 382 13.70 -10.15 13.91
N ASP A 383 13.54 -9.21 12.99
CA ASP A 383 12.38 -9.16 12.09
C ASP A 383 12.41 -10.30 11.05
N GLY A 384 11.97 -11.47 11.48
CA GLY A 384 11.61 -12.62 10.67
C GLY A 384 10.11 -12.92 10.71
N GLY A 385 9.27 -12.04 11.28
CA GLY A 385 7.81 -12.21 11.18
C GLY A 385 6.92 -11.74 12.34
N TYR A 386 7.37 -10.93 13.31
CA TYR A 386 6.46 -10.45 14.37
C TYR A 386 5.49 -9.38 13.82
N CYS A 387 5.99 -8.36 13.10
CA CYS A 387 5.17 -7.32 12.48
C CYS A 387 4.93 -7.58 10.99
N MET A 388 4.05 -8.53 10.66
CA MET A 388 3.68 -8.81 9.27
C MET A 388 2.62 -7.83 8.73
N CYS A 389 3.06 -6.69 8.22
CA CYS A 389 2.20 -5.72 7.55
C CYS A 389 2.14 -5.97 6.04
N THR A 390 0.94 -6.30 5.53
CA THR A 390 0.71 -6.52 4.10
C THR A 390 0.31 -5.22 3.40
N MET A 391 0.64 -5.09 2.12
CA MET A 391 0.25 -3.92 1.34
C MET A 391 -1.28 -3.85 1.20
N PRO A 392 -1.92 -2.68 1.36
CA PRO A 392 -3.32 -2.51 0.97
C PRO A 392 -3.48 -2.68 -0.55
N CYS A 393 -4.65 -3.13 -0.98
CA CYS A 393 -4.92 -3.26 -2.42
C CYS A 393 -5.05 -1.90 -3.12
N ASN A 394 -5.52 -0.86 -2.40
CA ASN A 394 -5.59 0.50 -2.91
C ASN A 394 -4.68 1.39 -2.08
N LEU A 395 -3.79 2.13 -2.74
CA LEU A 395 -3.00 3.17 -2.07
C LEU A 395 -2.69 4.31 -3.02
N THR A 396 -2.49 5.48 -2.42
CA THR A 396 -2.00 6.67 -3.11
C THR A 396 -0.59 6.96 -2.63
N ARG A 397 0.33 7.10 -3.57
CA ARG A 397 1.74 7.41 -3.32
C ARG A 397 2.08 8.72 -4.03
N TYR A 398 3.00 9.48 -3.46
CA TYR A 398 3.54 10.67 -4.10
C TYR A 398 4.99 10.42 -4.47
N ASN A 399 5.27 10.39 -5.78
CA ASN A 399 6.64 10.47 -6.26
C ASN A 399 7.16 11.90 -6.09
N LYS A 400 8.46 12.01 -5.83
CA LYS A 400 9.10 13.29 -5.52
C LYS A 400 10.44 13.40 -6.25
N GLU A 401 10.65 14.53 -6.90
CA GLU A 401 11.92 14.94 -7.47
C GLU A 401 12.41 16.17 -6.71
N LEU A 402 13.63 16.09 -6.18
CA LEU A 402 14.22 17.13 -5.35
C LEU A 402 15.26 17.92 -6.15
N SER A 403 15.19 19.24 -6.06
CA SER A 403 16.24 20.14 -6.54
C SER A 403 16.45 21.28 -5.55
N MET A 404 17.64 21.88 -5.56
CA MET A 404 18.06 22.81 -4.51
C MET A 404 18.77 24.02 -5.11
N VAL A 405 18.52 25.19 -4.54
CA VAL A 405 19.29 26.41 -4.81
C VAL A 405 19.72 27.05 -3.51
N LYS A 406 20.86 27.75 -3.52
CA LYS A 406 21.40 28.41 -2.32
C LYS A 406 20.56 29.63 -1.94
N ILE A 407 20.26 29.76 -0.64
CA ILE A 407 19.66 30.96 -0.04
C ILE A 407 20.46 31.38 1.20
N PRO A 408 20.71 32.68 1.42
CA PRO A 408 20.40 33.81 0.56
C PRO A 408 21.42 34.05 -0.57
N SER A 409 21.00 34.85 -1.55
CA SER A 409 21.91 35.51 -2.49
C SER A 409 22.67 36.65 -1.81
N LYS A 410 23.80 37.08 -2.37
CA LYS A 410 24.60 38.19 -1.81
C LYS A 410 23.81 39.49 -1.58
N THR A 411 22.81 39.75 -2.42
CA THR A 411 21.97 40.95 -2.32
C THR A 411 20.84 40.79 -1.31
N SER A 412 20.26 39.58 -1.22
CA SER A 412 19.16 39.29 -0.28
C SER A 412 19.63 39.06 1.15
N ALA A 413 20.89 38.68 1.36
CA ALA A 413 21.46 38.46 2.70
C ALA A 413 21.23 39.67 3.63
N LYS A 414 21.66 40.87 3.20
CA LYS A 414 21.48 42.12 3.97
C LYS A 414 20.02 42.48 4.24
N TYR A 415 19.12 42.10 3.34
CA TYR A 415 17.69 42.33 3.53
C TYR A 415 17.12 41.41 4.62
N LEU A 416 17.46 40.11 4.57
CA LEU A 416 17.00 39.14 5.56
C LEU A 416 17.57 39.44 6.95
N GLU A 417 18.84 39.87 7.03
CA GLU A 417 19.45 40.32 8.29
C GLU A 417 18.61 41.42 8.96
N LYS A 418 18.24 42.46 8.20
CA LYS A 418 17.43 43.58 8.72
C LYS A 418 16.00 43.17 9.02
N LYS A 419 15.41 42.30 8.19
CA LYS A 419 14.02 41.84 8.35
C LYS A 419 13.83 41.00 9.61
N PHE A 420 14.77 40.09 9.87
CA PHE A 420 14.68 39.15 10.99
C PHE A 420 15.55 39.52 12.19
N ASN A 421 16.33 40.59 12.10
CA ASN A 421 17.28 41.04 13.13
C ASN A 421 18.26 39.93 13.56
N LYS A 422 18.84 39.24 12.57
CA LYS A 422 19.81 38.14 12.74
C LYS A 422 21.05 38.39 11.89
N SER A 423 22.19 37.79 12.24
CA SER A 423 23.42 37.91 11.47
C SER A 423 23.39 37.10 10.18
N GLU A 424 24.15 37.50 9.16
CA GLU A 424 24.28 36.77 7.89
C GLU A 424 24.63 35.30 8.11
N LYS A 425 25.55 35.03 9.04
CA LYS A 425 25.93 33.66 9.42
C LYS A 425 24.74 32.87 9.94
N TYR A 426 23.94 33.47 10.83
CA TYR A 426 22.74 32.82 11.36
C TYR A 426 21.74 32.51 10.24
N ILE A 427 21.53 33.44 9.31
CA ILE A 427 20.62 33.25 8.17
C ILE A 427 21.06 32.05 7.32
N THR A 428 22.35 31.95 6.98
CA THR A 428 22.86 30.82 6.19
C THR A 428 22.79 29.48 6.91
N GLU A 429 22.92 29.47 8.23
CA GLU A 429 22.96 28.24 9.03
C GLU A 429 21.57 27.80 9.50
N ASN A 430 20.58 28.70 9.59
CA ASN A 430 19.29 28.37 10.21
C ASN A 430 18.08 28.49 9.28
N ILE A 431 18.14 29.34 8.24
CA ILE A 431 16.97 29.54 7.37
C ILE A 431 16.99 28.52 6.24
N LEU A 432 15.84 27.88 6.01
CA LEU A 432 15.55 27.10 4.82
C LEU A 432 14.24 27.52 4.19
N VAL A 433 14.11 27.25 2.89
CA VAL A 433 12.84 27.39 2.17
C VAL A 433 12.49 26.04 1.57
N LEU A 434 11.23 25.63 1.72
CA LEU A 434 10.69 24.40 1.16
C LEU A 434 9.51 24.74 0.26
N ASP A 435 9.61 24.30 -1.00
CA ASP A 435 8.55 24.42 -2.00
C ASP A 435 8.05 23.03 -2.40
N VAL A 436 6.80 22.71 -2.05
CA VAL A 436 6.15 21.45 -2.44
C VAL A 436 5.03 21.76 -3.42
N PHE A 437 5.12 21.22 -4.64
CA PHE A 437 4.15 21.50 -5.71
C PHE A 437 4.00 20.29 -6.63
N PHE A 438 2.92 20.25 -7.41
CA PHE A 438 2.77 19.24 -8.46
C PHE A 438 3.47 19.69 -9.75
N GLU A 439 4.21 18.79 -10.40
CA GLU A 439 4.87 19.08 -11.68
C GLU A 439 3.84 19.45 -12.75
N ALA A 440 2.81 18.60 -12.90
CA ALA A 440 1.68 18.78 -13.79
C ALA A 440 0.40 18.27 -13.11
N LEU A 441 -0.77 18.67 -13.63
CA LEU A 441 -2.06 18.16 -13.15
C LEU A 441 -2.42 16.82 -13.79
N ASN A 442 -1.56 15.84 -13.60
CA ASN A 442 -1.83 14.47 -13.98
C ASN A 442 -1.54 13.55 -12.79
N TYR A 443 -2.20 12.40 -12.81
CA TYR A 443 -1.89 11.31 -11.91
C TYR A 443 -1.61 10.06 -12.71
N GLU A 444 -0.72 9.24 -12.19
CA GLU A 444 -0.38 7.96 -12.78
C GLU A 444 -1.20 6.85 -12.10
N THR A 445 -1.99 6.12 -12.87
CA THR A 445 -2.69 4.92 -12.37
C THR A 445 -1.87 3.69 -12.74
N ILE A 446 -1.45 2.93 -11.72
CA ILE A 446 -0.70 1.68 -11.87
C ILE A 446 -1.57 0.56 -11.32
N GLU A 447 -2.21 -0.20 -12.21
CA GLU A 447 -3.16 -1.25 -11.83
C GLU A 447 -2.66 -2.63 -12.23
N GLN A 448 -2.71 -3.59 -11.31
CA GLN A 448 -2.56 -5.00 -11.62
C GLN A 448 -3.90 -5.56 -12.14
N LYS A 449 -3.87 -6.13 -13.34
CA LYS A 449 -5.02 -6.80 -13.96
C LYS A 449 -4.74 -8.28 -14.14
N LYS A 450 -5.78 -9.09 -14.01
CA LYS A 450 -5.72 -10.54 -14.26
C LYS A 450 -5.38 -10.75 -15.74
N ALA A 451 -4.28 -11.42 -16.04
CA ALA A 451 -3.86 -11.67 -17.42
C ALA A 451 -4.67 -12.80 -18.07
N TYR A 452 -5.18 -13.72 -17.26
CA TYR A 452 -6.00 -14.83 -17.72
C TYR A 452 -7.16 -15.10 -16.77
N GLU A 453 -8.36 -15.13 -17.32
CA GLU A 453 -9.59 -15.40 -16.59
C GLU A 453 -10.25 -16.69 -17.07
N VAL A 454 -11.21 -17.19 -16.30
CA VAL A 454 -11.99 -18.40 -16.64
C VAL A 454 -12.66 -18.26 -18.02
N ALA A 455 -13.13 -17.06 -18.37
CA ALA A 455 -13.67 -16.77 -19.69
C ALA A 455 -12.64 -17.00 -20.81
N GLY A 456 -11.38 -16.63 -20.60
CA GLY A 456 -10.26 -16.89 -21.51
C GLY A 456 -10.01 -18.39 -21.68
N LEU A 457 -10.04 -19.17 -20.58
CA LEU A 457 -9.88 -20.62 -20.63
C LEU A 457 -11.01 -21.30 -21.43
N LEU A 458 -12.27 -20.88 -21.22
CA LEU A 458 -13.42 -21.43 -21.96
C LEU A 458 -13.33 -21.12 -23.46
N ALA A 459 -12.89 -19.91 -23.82
CA ALA A 459 -12.68 -19.52 -25.20
C ALA A 459 -11.55 -20.34 -25.87
N ASP A 460 -10.45 -20.57 -25.16
CA ASP A 460 -9.29 -21.32 -25.66
C ASP A 460 -9.60 -22.82 -25.80
N LYS A 461 -10.28 -23.43 -24.81
CA LYS A 461 -10.79 -24.80 -24.94
C LYS A 461 -11.75 -24.93 -26.13
N GLY A 462 -12.62 -23.95 -26.34
CA GLY A 462 -13.57 -23.93 -27.47
C GLY A 462 -12.91 -23.85 -28.84
N LYS A 463 -11.78 -23.14 -28.97
CA LYS A 463 -11.00 -23.04 -30.21
C LYS A 463 -10.24 -24.32 -30.51
N THR A 464 -9.62 -24.96 -29.52
CA THR A 464 -8.81 -26.17 -29.75
C THR A 464 -9.67 -27.43 -29.95
N VAL A 465 -10.87 -27.47 -29.38
CA VAL A 465 -11.86 -28.55 -29.64
C VAL A 465 -12.46 -28.44 -31.05
N ARG A 466 -12.40 -27.27 -31.70
CA ARG A 466 -12.85 -27.07 -33.10
C ARG A 466 -11.65 -26.94 -34.04
N SER A 467 -11.22 -28.04 -34.65
CA SER A 467 -10.32 -27.98 -35.81
C SER A 467 -10.95 -27.14 -36.94
N PRO A 468 -10.19 -26.32 -37.70
CA PRO A 468 -10.73 -25.34 -38.65
C PRO A 468 -11.30 -26.04 -39.89
N GLY A 469 -12.54 -26.49 -39.77
CA GLY A 469 -13.27 -27.19 -40.83
C GLY A 469 -14.61 -26.56 -41.15
N GLN A 470 -14.79 -25.25 -40.95
CA GLN A 470 -15.92 -24.51 -41.55
C GLN A 470 -15.48 -23.07 -41.86
N GLY A 471 -15.15 -22.83 -43.13
CA GLY A 471 -15.11 -21.50 -43.69
C GLY A 471 -16.49 -20.85 -43.56
N LYS A 472 -16.69 -20.05 -42.51
CA LYS A 472 -17.76 -19.05 -42.50
C LYS A 472 -17.35 -17.99 -43.52
N ARG A 473 -18.04 -17.95 -44.67
CA ARG A 473 -18.16 -16.76 -45.51
C ARG A 473 -18.81 -15.66 -44.66
N GLY A 474 -18.01 -14.97 -43.85
CA GLY A 474 -18.38 -13.70 -43.25
C GLY A 474 -18.13 -12.60 -44.27
N ARG A 475 -19.20 -11.96 -44.77
CA ARG A 475 -19.11 -10.69 -45.49
C ARG A 475 -18.29 -9.72 -44.63
N ARG A 476 -17.13 -9.29 -45.13
CA ARG A 476 -16.44 -8.10 -44.62
C ARG A 476 -17.27 -6.88 -45.03
N THR A 477 -18.17 -6.43 -44.15
CA THR A 477 -18.58 -5.02 -44.15
C THR A 477 -17.47 -4.24 -43.45
N TYR A 478 -16.67 -3.53 -44.25
CA TYR A 478 -15.76 -2.49 -43.77
C TYR A 478 -16.64 -1.39 -43.15
N ARG A 479 -16.62 -1.25 -41.82
CA ARG A 479 -17.12 -0.04 -41.15
C ARG A 479 -15.89 0.79 -40.80
N ARG A 480 -15.66 1.81 -41.61
CA ARG A 480 -14.70 2.89 -41.38
C ARG A 480 -15.24 3.66 -40.17
N SER A 481 -14.58 3.55 -39.02
CA SER A 481 -14.78 4.50 -37.92
C SER A 481 -13.80 5.64 -38.16
N GLU A 482 -14.31 6.72 -38.75
CA GLU A 482 -13.78 8.06 -38.55
C GLU A 482 -14.09 8.45 -37.10
N TYR A 483 -13.06 8.81 -36.33
CA TYR A 483 -13.23 9.67 -35.17
C TYR A 483 -12.24 10.82 -35.33
N LEU A 484 -12.85 12.02 -35.32
CA LEU A 484 -12.25 13.33 -35.14
C LEU A 484 -11.44 13.43 -33.86
#